data_AF-A0A3S3RFY2-F1
#
_entry.id   AF-A0A3S3RFY2-F1
#
_cell.length_a   1.000
_cell.length_b   1.000
_cell.length_c   1.000
_cell.angle_alpha   90.00
_cell.angle_beta   90.00
_cell.angle_gamma   90.00
#
_symmetry.space_group_name_H-M   'P 1'
#
loop_
_entity.id
_entity.type
_entity.pdbx_description
1 polymer ?
#
loop_
_entity_poly.entity_id
_entity_poly.type
_entity_poly.pdbx_seq_one_letter_code
_entity_poly.pdbx_strand_id
1 'polypeptide(L)' 'GPCNAYFATAKVDGEKIAISDIGSTYMACAPEVMAQEKALFEALAKAASYHIDAGKLIIADKDDRVILRFNAAS' A
#
# COMPACT_ATOMS: atom_id res chain seq x y z
N GLY A 1 0.49 -9.52 -5.64
CA GLY A 1 -0.28 -9.82 -4.42
C GLY A 1 -0.48 -11.31 -4.30
N PRO A 2 -1.20 -11.77 -3.25
CA PRO A 2 -1.48 -13.19 -3.01
C PRO A 2 -2.34 -13.84 -4.11
N CYS A 3 -3.16 -13.05 -4.82
CA CYS A 3 -3.92 -13.50 -5.97
C CYS A 3 -3.66 -12.63 -7.21
N ASN A 4 -3.88 -11.32 -7.06
CA ASN A 4 -3.78 -10.38 -8.16
C ASN A 4 -2.41 -9.70 -8.19
N ALA A 5 -1.89 -9.51 -9.41
CA ALA A 5 -0.84 -8.53 -9.63
C ALA A 5 -1.47 -7.13 -9.57
N TYR A 6 -0.80 -6.20 -8.90
CA TYR A 6 -1.25 -4.82 -8.77
C TYR A 6 -0.11 -3.86 -9.03
N PHE A 7 -0.47 -2.67 -9.45
CA PHE A 7 0.44 -1.58 -9.79
C PHE A 7 -0.18 -0.25 -9.38
N ALA A 8 0.66 0.75 -9.14
CA ALA A 8 0.25 2.10 -8.81
C ALA A 8 1.39 3.07 -9.14
N THR A 9 1.06 4.34 -9.28
CA THR A 9 2.03 5.43 -9.36
C THR A 9 2.34 5.91 -7.94
N ALA A 10 3.62 6.00 -7.60
CA ALA A 10 4.07 6.63 -6.35
C ALA A 10 4.80 7.93 -6.67
N LYS A 11 4.31 9.05 -6.14
CA LYS A 11 5.03 10.32 -6.14
C LYS A 11 5.63 10.55 -4.75
N VAL A 12 6.93 10.75 -4.71
CA VAL A 12 7.70 10.95 -3.47
C VAL A 12 8.34 12.34 -3.48
N ASP A 13 8.22 13.06 -2.37
CA ASP A 13 8.85 14.36 -2.14
C ASP A 13 9.32 14.45 -0.68
N GLY A 14 10.61 14.20 -0.46
CA GLY A 14 11.16 13.99 0.88
C GLY A 14 10.46 12.81 1.58
N GLU A 15 9.84 13.08 2.72
CA GLU A 15 9.09 12.08 3.52
C GLU A 15 7.62 11.97 3.11
N LYS A 16 7.15 12.79 2.17
CA LYS A 16 5.79 12.74 1.67
C LYS A 16 5.68 11.71 0.56
N ILE A 17 4.59 10.97 0.57
CA ILE A 17 4.23 10.02 -0.48
C ILE A 17 2.77 10.20 -0.86
N ALA A 18 2.49 10.18 -2.15
CA ALA A 18 1.14 10.10 -2.69
C ALA A 18 1.08 8.92 -3.65
N ILE A 19 0.06 8.08 -3.49
CA ILE A 19 -0.18 6.93 -4.36
C ILE A 19 -1.42 7.21 -5.21
N SER A 20 -1.30 7.03 -6.52
CA SER A 20 -2.38 7.20 -7.49
C SER A 20 -2.42 6.04 -8.48
N ASP A 21 -3.45 6.02 -9.33
CA ASP A 21 -3.58 5.09 -10.47
C ASP A 21 -3.44 3.61 -10.07
N ILE A 22 -4.03 3.25 -8.92
CA ILE A 22 -4.01 1.89 -8.39
C ILE A 22 -4.82 0.99 -9.32
N GLY A 23 -4.15 0.02 -9.92
CA GLY A 23 -4.74 -1.01 -10.78
C GLY A 23 -4.37 -2.41 -10.31
N SER A 24 -5.18 -3.39 -10.73
CA SER A 24 -4.91 -4.81 -10.46
C SER A 24 -5.45 -5.70 -11.58
N THR A 25 -4.92 -6.91 -11.67
CA THR A 25 -5.55 -8.00 -12.43
C THR A 25 -6.86 -8.40 -11.76
N TYR A 26 -7.76 -9.05 -12.52
CA TYR A 26 -9.06 -9.53 -12.00
C TYR A 26 -9.13 -11.06 -12.02
N MET A 27 -8.24 -11.71 -11.29
CA MET A 27 -8.32 -13.15 -11.04
C MET A 27 -9.37 -13.42 -9.96
N ALA A 28 -10.26 -14.38 -10.21
CA ALA A 28 -11.27 -14.79 -9.25
C ALA A 28 -10.65 -15.73 -8.20
N CYS A 29 -10.24 -15.16 -7.07
CA CYS A 29 -9.74 -15.90 -5.91
C CYS A 29 -10.76 -15.94 -4.77
N ALA A 30 -10.38 -16.60 -3.68
CA ALA A 30 -11.22 -16.70 -2.50
C ALA A 30 -11.62 -15.30 -1.96
N PRO A 31 -12.87 -15.10 -1.51
CA PRO A 31 -13.39 -13.79 -1.11
C PRO A 31 -12.53 -13.07 -0.06
N GLU A 32 -11.94 -13.81 0.87
CA GLU A 32 -11.07 -13.26 1.91
C GLU A 32 -9.78 -12.65 1.36
N VAL A 33 -9.21 -13.25 0.31
CA VAL A 33 -8.01 -12.74 -0.37
C VAL A 33 -8.35 -11.44 -1.10
N MET A 34 -9.48 -11.43 -1.81
CA MET A 34 -9.97 -10.24 -2.50
C MET A 34 -10.28 -9.09 -1.53
N ALA A 35 -10.84 -9.40 -0.36
CA ALA A 35 -11.09 -8.41 0.69
C ALA A 35 -9.79 -7.82 1.25
N GLN A 36 -8.75 -8.63 1.42
CA GLN A 36 -7.44 -8.16 1.85
C GLN A 36 -6.79 -7.23 0.80
N GLU A 37 -6.87 -7.58 -0.48
CA GLU A 37 -6.36 -6.74 -1.57
C GLU A 37 -7.10 -5.39 -1.64
N LYS A 38 -8.43 -5.40 -1.50
CA LYS A 38 -9.23 -4.17 -1.42
C LYS A 38 -8.81 -3.29 -0.25
N ALA A 39 -8.63 -3.86 0.95
CA ALA A 39 -8.20 -3.11 2.13
C ALA A 39 -6.81 -2.48 1.94
N LEU A 40 -5.89 -3.18 1.28
CA LEU A 40 -4.58 -2.64 0.92
C LEU A 40 -4.73 -1.41 0.00
N PHE A 41 -5.56 -1.48 -1.04
CA PHE A 41 -5.76 -0.37 -1.97
C PHE A 41 -6.42 0.85 -1.29
N GLU A 42 -7.41 0.62 -0.43
CA GLU A 42 -8.05 1.67 0.36
C GLU A 42 -7.08 2.37 1.33
N ALA A 43 -6.11 1.63 1.88
CA ALA A 43 -5.05 2.20 2.69
C ALA A 43 -4.06 3.00 1.84
N LEU A 44 -3.57 2.44 0.73
CA LEU A 44 -2.65 3.13 -0.18
C LEU A 44 -3.22 4.45 -0.70
N ALA A 45 -4.52 4.51 -0.98
CA ALA A 45 -5.21 5.74 -1.40
C ALA A 45 -5.20 6.87 -0.34
N LYS A 46 -4.90 6.55 0.93
CA LYS A 46 -4.81 7.51 2.04
C LYS A 46 -3.37 7.86 2.42
N ALA A 47 -2.37 7.25 1.76
CA ALA A 47 -0.97 7.48 2.06
C ALA A 47 -0.61 8.97 1.91
N ALA A 48 0.06 9.52 2.92
CA ALA A 48 0.50 10.90 2.95
C ALA A 48 1.99 11.04 3.29
N SER A 49 2.50 10.16 4.15
CA SER A 49 3.92 10.12 4.52
C SER A 49 4.43 8.69 4.63
N TYR A 50 5.76 8.55 4.53
CA TYR A 50 6.43 7.30 4.79
C TYR A 50 7.73 7.53 5.57
N HIS A 51 8.16 6.48 6.26
CA HIS A 51 9.51 6.41 6.81
C HIS A 51 9.99 4.95 6.83
N ILE A 52 11.30 4.78 6.92
CA ILE A 52 11.93 3.47 7.13
C ILE A 52 12.36 3.38 8.59
N ASP A 53 11.85 2.38 9.30
CA ASP A 53 12.25 2.06 10.67
C ASP A 53 12.73 0.61 10.76
N ALA A 54 13.96 0.40 11.24
CA ALA A 54 14.58 -0.92 11.38
C ALA A 54 14.42 -1.84 10.14
N GLY A 55 14.57 -1.27 8.94
CA GLY A 55 14.43 -2.00 7.66
C GLY A 55 12.99 -2.28 7.22
N LYS A 56 12.00 -1.67 7.87
CA LYS A 56 10.57 -1.77 7.52
C LYS A 56 10.08 -0.47 6.95
N LEU A 57 9.29 -0.56 5.88
CA LEU A 57 8.58 0.59 5.33
C LEU A 57 7.28 0.79 6.11
N ILE A 58 7.13 1.98 6.67
CA ILE A 58 5.95 2.42 7.40
C ILE A 58 5.29 3.53 6.59
N ILE A 59 3.99 3.42 6.33
CA ILE A 59 3.20 4.45 5.63
C ILE A 59 2.10 4.93 6.57
N ALA A 60 1.94 6.25 6.65
CA ALA A 60 0.91 6.90 7.45
C ALA A 60 -0.05 7.75 6.61
N ASP A 61 -1.24 7.97 7.15
CA ASP A 61 -2.22 8.89 6.58
C ASP A 61 -1.94 10.35 6.97
N LYS A 62 -2.78 11.27 6.48
CA LYS A 62 -2.67 12.71 6.76
C LYS A 62 -2.81 13.11 8.23
N ASP A 63 -3.28 12.19 9.09
CA ASP A 63 -3.47 12.39 10.52
C ASP A 63 -2.37 11.65 11.32
N ASP A 64 -1.25 11.32 10.66
CA ASP A 64 -0.08 10.59 11.19
C ASP A 64 -0.40 9.19 11.73
N ARG A 65 -1.54 8.60 11.32
CA ARG A 65 -1.90 7.23 11.71
C ARG A 65 -1.21 6.25 10.80
N VAL A 66 -0.46 5.31 11.37
CA VAL A 66 0.15 4.23 10.60
C VAL A 66 -0.93 3.31 10.04
N ILE A 67 -0.98 3.24 8.71
CA ILE A 67 -1.98 2.47 7.96
C ILE A 67 -1.39 1.24 7.28
N LEU A 68 -0.09 1.22 6.99
CA LEU A 68 0.60 0.08 6.38
C LEU A 68 1.99 -0.11 6.97
N ARG A 69 2.42 -1.37 7.03
CA ARG A 69 3.79 -1.79 7.39
C ARG A 69 4.24 -2.89 6.45
N PHE A 70 5.40 -2.73 5.84
CA PHE A 70 6.02 -3.72 4.97
C PHE A 70 7.40 -4.10 5.49
N ASN A 71 7.72 -5.39 5.43
CA ASN A 71 9.09 -5.85 5.63
C ASN A 71 9.85 -5.74 4.32
N ALA A 72 11.17 -5.53 4.39
CA ALA A 72 12.04 -5.71 3.23
C ALA A 72 11.86 -7.12 2.66
N ALA A 73 11.81 -7.21 1.33
CA ALA A 73 11.87 -8.50 0.65
C ALA A 73 13.28 -9.07 0.82
N SER A 74 13.36 -10.35 1.20
CA SER A 74 14.58 -11.15 1.25
C SER A 74 14.88 -11.79 -0.10
#